data_AF-A0AAN4MV51-F1
#
_entry.id   AF-A0AAN4MV51-F1
#
_cell.length_a   1.000
_cell.length_b   1.000
_cell.length_c   1.000
_cell.angle_alpha   90.00
_cell.angle_beta   90.00
_cell.angle_gamma   90.00
#
_symmetry.space_group_name_H-M   'P 1'
#
loop_
_entity.id
_entity.type
_entity.pdbx_description
1 polymer ?
#
loop_
_entity_poly.entity_id
_entity_poly.type
_entity_poly.pdbx_seq_one_letter_code
_entity_poly.pdbx_strand_id
1 'polypeptide(L)'
;MRLSEQQNRIERPWWTKEIVAPLMLEVARLTPEVTWDAENLHTHGLRAACSVYGKTRNNETVGLTFTFDGGVLSYDTGEVTHRFAPGTLGEINGMNNVSAPVESVDTLVDKVNEQITELNTQTDEPV
;
A
#
# COMPACT_ATOMS: atom_id res chain seq x y z
N MET A 1 22.88 -2.39 28.69
CA MET A 1 22.30 -2.63 27.36
C MET A 1 22.66 -1.45 26.48
N ARG A 2 23.43 -1.62 25.41
CA ARG A 2 23.82 -0.50 24.53
C ARG A 2 22.71 -0.21 23.53
N LEU A 3 22.44 1.06 23.27
CA LEU A 3 21.41 1.49 22.31
C LEU A 3 21.65 0.91 20.91
N SER A 4 22.91 0.82 20.48
CA SER A 4 23.30 0.23 19.20
C SER A 4 22.94 -1.26 19.07
N GLU A 5 23.07 -2.03 20.15
CA GLU A 5 22.68 -3.44 20.18
C GLU A 5 21.15 -3.60 20.13
N GLN A 6 20.40 -2.63 20.68
CA GLN A 6 18.94 -2.62 20.58
C GLN A 6 18.47 -2.19 19.19
N GLN A 7 19.08 -1.17 18.61
CA GLN A 7 18.77 -0.71 17.25
C GLN A 7 18.98 -1.81 16.21
N ASN A 8 20.04 -2.62 16.35
CA ASN A 8 20.28 -3.78 15.46
C ASN A 8 19.27 -4.92 15.65
N ARG A 9 18.53 -4.94 16.77
CA ARG A 9 17.51 -5.96 17.07
C ARG A 9 16.10 -5.52 16.67
N ILE A 10 15.88 -4.23 16.48
CA ILE A 10 14.64 -3.70 15.93
C ILE A 10 14.74 -3.93 14.42
N GLU A 11 14.33 -5.12 13.96
CA GLU A 11 13.97 -5.30 12.56
C GLU A 11 12.88 -4.27 12.20
N ARG A 12 12.80 -3.92 10.92
CA ARG A 12 11.69 -3.11 10.35
C ARG A 12 10.35 -3.54 10.95
N PRO A 13 9.32 -2.68 10.97
CA PRO A 13 8.05 -3.02 11.61
C PRO A 13 7.61 -4.43 11.21
N TRP A 14 7.57 -5.33 12.18
CA TRP A 14 7.52 -6.79 11.96
C TRP A 14 6.37 -7.19 11.02
N TRP A 15 5.27 -6.45 11.07
CA TRP A 15 4.07 -6.67 10.26
C TRP A 15 4.32 -6.52 8.75
N THR A 16 5.32 -5.75 8.31
CA THR A 16 5.63 -5.66 6.88
C THR A 16 6.20 -6.98 6.36
N LYS A 17 7.13 -7.59 7.10
CA LYS A 17 7.75 -8.86 6.72
C LYS A 17 6.85 -10.07 6.99
N GLU A 18 6.18 -10.09 8.15
CA GLU A 18 5.43 -11.27 8.60
C GLU A 18 3.99 -11.30 8.08
N ILE A 19 3.43 -10.16 7.63
CA ILE A 19 2.05 -10.09 7.14
C ILE A 19 2.00 -9.57 5.71
N VAL A 20 2.56 -8.39 5.42
CA VAL A 20 2.46 -7.81 4.07
C VAL A 20 3.21 -8.62 3.02
N ALA A 21 4.42 -9.10 3.31
CA ALA A 21 5.18 -9.90 2.34
C ALA A 21 4.43 -11.17 1.87
N PRO A 22 3.96 -12.08 2.75
CA PRO A 22 3.21 -13.25 2.31
C PRO A 22 1.88 -12.89 1.64
N LEU A 23 1.22 -11.82 2.10
CA LEU A 23 -0.01 -11.32 1.48
C LEU A 23 0.25 -10.85 0.04
N MET A 24 1.33 -10.09 -0.18
CA MET A 24 1.71 -9.61 -1.50
C MET A 24 2.19 -10.72 -2.44
N LEU A 25 2.76 -11.81 -1.91
CA LEU A 25 3.05 -13.00 -2.73
C LEU A 25 1.77 -13.58 -3.33
N GLU A 26 0.69 -13.64 -2.56
CA GLU A 26 -0.59 -14.15 -3.04
C GLU A 26 -1.29 -13.16 -3.99
N VAL A 27 -1.25 -11.86 -3.68
CA VAL A 27 -1.71 -10.82 -4.62
C VAL A 27 -0.97 -10.93 -5.95
N ALA A 28 0.36 -11.01 -5.93
CA ALA A 28 1.18 -11.14 -7.13
C ALA A 28 0.87 -12.42 -7.91
N ARG A 29 0.57 -13.52 -7.22
CA ARG A 29 0.14 -14.79 -7.84
C ARG A 29 -1.19 -14.63 -8.57
N LEU A 30 -2.10 -13.82 -8.03
CA LEU A 30 -3.46 -13.61 -8.54
C LEU A 30 -3.57 -12.47 -9.58
N THR A 31 -2.59 -11.57 -9.64
CA THR A 31 -2.49 -10.48 -10.63
C THR A 31 -1.23 -10.63 -11.50
N PRO A 32 -1.10 -11.70 -12.31
CA PRO A 32 0.13 -11.99 -13.08
C PRO A 32 0.47 -10.96 -14.16
N GLU A 33 -0.44 -10.06 -14.49
CA GLU A 33 -0.25 -8.92 -15.39
C GLU A 33 0.51 -7.75 -14.75
N VAL A 34 0.72 -7.79 -13.43
CA VAL A 34 1.45 -6.78 -12.66
C VAL A 34 2.79 -7.33 -12.19
N THR A 35 3.87 -6.62 -12.53
CA THR A 35 5.20 -6.88 -11.95
C THR A 35 5.33 -6.10 -10.65
N TRP A 36 5.28 -6.79 -9.51
CA TRP A 36 5.32 -6.18 -8.18
C TRP A 36 6.76 -5.99 -7.66
N ASP A 37 7.03 -4.85 -7.04
CA ASP A 37 8.22 -4.62 -6.19
C ASP A 37 7.84 -4.85 -4.72
N ALA A 38 7.83 -6.12 -4.30
CA ALA A 38 7.50 -6.54 -2.94
C ALA A 38 8.75 -6.89 -2.10
N GLU A 39 9.96 -6.69 -2.62
CA GLU A 39 11.20 -7.02 -1.91
C GLU A 39 11.58 -5.96 -0.86
N ASN A 40 11.18 -4.71 -1.09
CA ASN A 40 11.56 -3.57 -0.26
C ASN A 40 10.36 -2.95 0.46
N LEU A 41 9.84 -3.66 1.46
CA LEU A 41 8.73 -3.17 2.28
C LEU A 41 9.23 -2.15 3.32
N HIS A 42 9.04 -0.87 3.02
CA HIS A 42 9.42 0.26 3.86
C HIS A 42 8.20 1.01 4.36
N THR A 43 8.14 1.22 5.67
CA THR A 43 7.16 2.14 6.26
C THR A 43 7.63 3.59 6.14
N HIS A 44 6.71 4.50 5.88
CA HIS A 44 6.98 5.93 5.73
C HIS A 44 5.85 6.79 6.31
N GLY A 45 6.16 8.08 6.49
CA GLY A 45 5.22 9.08 6.98
C GLY A 45 4.76 8.87 8.43
N LEU A 46 3.87 9.75 8.89
CA LEU A 46 3.35 9.73 10.25
C LEU A 46 2.39 8.57 10.54
N ARG A 47 1.83 7.96 9.49
CA ARG A 47 0.98 6.76 9.59
C ARG A 47 1.76 5.45 9.65
N ALA A 48 3.09 5.50 9.53
CA ALA A 48 3.94 4.33 9.29
C ALA A 48 3.40 3.44 8.15
N ALA A 49 2.91 4.07 7.07
CA ALA A 49 2.28 3.37 5.96
C ALA A 49 3.33 2.61 5.14
N CYS A 50 2.99 1.43 4.63
CA CYS A 50 3.83 0.62 3.76
C CYS A 50 3.16 0.53 2.39
N SER A 51 3.72 1.21 1.38
CA SER A 51 3.22 1.14 0.00
C SER A 51 4.01 0.12 -0.79
N VAL A 52 3.29 -0.70 -1.53
CA VAL A 52 3.83 -1.71 -2.45
C VAL A 52 3.34 -1.35 -3.84
N TYR A 53 4.28 -1.16 -4.76
CA TYR A 53 3.98 -0.71 -6.10
C TYR A 53 4.22 -1.82 -7.11
N GLY A 54 3.41 -1.82 -8.16
CA GLY A 54 3.54 -2.72 -9.27
C GLY A 54 3.47 -1.98 -10.60
N LYS A 55 3.99 -2.62 -11.65
CA LYS A 55 3.91 -2.12 -13.02
C LYS A 55 3.05 -3.04 -13.88
N THR A 56 2.05 -2.46 -14.53
CA THR A 56 1.26 -3.18 -15.55
C THR A 56 2.11 -3.45 -16.79
N ARG A 57 1.61 -4.27 -17.72
CA ARG A 57 2.25 -4.50 -19.02
C ARG A 57 2.47 -3.22 -19.83
N ASN A 58 1.65 -2.20 -19.61
CA ASN A 58 1.74 -0.89 -20.26
C ASN A 58 2.68 0.07 -19.49
N ASN A 59 3.42 -0.42 -18.48
CA ASN A 59 4.31 0.34 -17.61
C ASN A 59 3.62 1.38 -16.71
N GLU A 60 2.30 1.24 -16.54
CA GLU A 60 1.52 2.07 -15.62
C GLU A 60 1.71 1.60 -14.18
N THR A 61 1.60 2.52 -13.23
CA THR A 61 1.80 2.21 -11.81
C THR A 61 0.48 1.83 -11.16
N VAL A 62 0.44 0.68 -10.51
CA VAL A 62 -0.59 0.32 -9.54
C VAL A 62 0.03 0.25 -8.15
N GLY A 63 -0.77 0.42 -7.10
CA GLY A 63 -0.25 0.39 -5.74
C GLY A 63 -1.26 -0.05 -4.70
N LEU A 64 -0.75 -0.68 -3.66
CA LEU A 64 -1.47 -0.95 -2.42
C LEU A 64 -0.70 -0.30 -1.28
N THR A 65 -1.40 0.48 -0.44
CA THR A 65 -0.81 1.13 0.73
C THR A 65 -1.42 0.55 1.98
N PHE A 66 -0.59 0.01 2.86
CA PHE A 66 -1.01 -0.67 4.07
C PHE A 66 -0.67 0.14 5.32
N THR A 67 -1.49 -0.01 6.35
CA THR A 67 -1.20 0.45 7.72
C THR A 67 -1.51 -0.66 8.72
N PHE A 68 -0.82 -0.65 9.85
CA PHE A 68 -1.05 -1.62 10.91
C PHE A 68 -1.20 -0.89 12.24
N ASP A 69 -2.40 -0.95 12.82
CA ASP A 69 -2.74 -0.33 14.09
C ASP A 69 -3.65 -1.25 14.90
N GLY A 70 -3.47 -1.27 16.23
CA GLY A 70 -4.29 -2.09 17.13
C GLY A 70 -4.34 -3.59 16.82
N GLY A 71 -3.38 -4.14 16.05
CA GLY A 71 -3.40 -5.53 15.62
C GLY A 71 -4.14 -5.79 14.31
N VAL A 72 -4.63 -4.75 13.63
CA VAL A 72 -5.40 -4.83 12.39
C VAL A 72 -4.56 -4.31 11.23
N LEU A 73 -4.36 -5.14 10.20
CA LEU A 73 -3.84 -4.69 8.93
C LEU A 73 -4.97 -4.04 8.12
N SER A 74 -4.76 -2.82 7.65
CA SER A 74 -5.68 -2.09 6.79
C SER A 74 -4.99 -1.68 5.49
N TYR A 75 -5.77 -1.43 4.45
CA TYR A 75 -5.30 -0.88 3.18
C TYR A 75 -6.03 0.44 2.86
N ASP A 76 -5.40 1.31 2.07
CA ASP A 76 -6.05 2.52 1.56
C ASP A 76 -7.00 2.19 0.42
N THR A 77 -8.24 2.68 0.54
CA THR A 77 -9.33 2.41 -0.42
C THR A 77 -9.25 3.26 -1.68
N GLY A 78 -8.45 4.33 -1.67
CA GLY A 78 -8.41 5.36 -2.70
C GLY A 78 -9.37 6.54 -2.44
N GLU A 79 -10.36 6.36 -1.57
CA GLU A 79 -11.21 7.47 -1.11
C GLU A 79 -10.44 8.38 -0.15
N VAL A 80 -10.76 9.68 -0.20
CA VAL A 80 -10.16 10.70 0.67
C VAL A 80 -11.25 11.50 1.37
N THR A 81 -11.00 11.80 2.64
CA THR A 81 -11.77 12.75 3.43
C THR A 81 -11.16 14.14 3.33
N HIS A 82 -11.85 15.16 3.85
CA HIS A 82 -11.35 16.54 3.93
C HIS A 82 -11.10 16.97 5.38
N ARG A 83 -10.63 16.05 6.22
CA ARG A 83 -10.36 16.32 7.64
C ARG A 83 -9.24 17.33 7.83
N PHE A 84 -8.20 17.24 7.00
CA PHE A 84 -7.04 18.12 7.02
C PHE A 84 -7.00 18.96 5.73
N ALA A 85 -6.73 20.27 5.88
CA ALA A 85 -6.67 21.20 4.74
C ALA A 85 -5.43 20.93 3.85
N PRO A 86 -5.49 21.29 2.55
CA PRO A 86 -4.36 21.11 1.63
C PRO A 86 -3.06 21.74 2.13
N GLY A 87 -1.94 21.02 1.99
CA GLY A 87 -0.61 21.50 2.39
C GLY A 87 -0.33 21.42 3.90
N THR A 88 -1.28 20.92 4.69
CA THR A 88 -1.02 20.61 6.11
C THR A 88 -0.27 19.29 6.24
N LEU A 89 0.46 19.11 7.35
CA LEU A 89 1.16 17.85 7.63
C LEU A 89 0.21 16.65 7.64
N GLY A 90 -1.04 16.81 8.09
CA GLY A 90 -2.02 15.74 8.09
C GLY A 90 -2.38 15.30 6.68
N GLU A 91 -2.66 16.25 5.79
CA GLU A 91 -3.00 15.96 4.39
C GLU A 91 -1.82 15.32 3.64
N ILE A 92 -0.62 15.89 3.74
CA ILE A 92 0.60 15.37 3.08
C ILE A 92 0.97 13.97 3.56
N ASN A 93 0.65 13.62 4.81
CA ASN A 93 0.93 12.28 5.36
C ASN A 93 -0.22 11.29 5.14
N GLY A 94 -1.19 11.59 4.29
CA GLY A 94 -2.30 10.68 3.96
C GLY A 94 -3.29 10.49 5.11
N MET A 95 -3.34 11.37 6.11
CA MET A 95 -4.34 11.27 7.19
C MET A 95 -5.78 11.55 6.73
N ASN A 96 -5.94 12.01 5.49
CA ASN A 96 -7.21 12.11 4.82
C ASN A 96 -7.64 10.80 4.15
N ASN A 97 -6.73 9.87 3.85
CA ASN A 97 -7.09 8.62 3.15
C ASN A 97 -8.02 7.77 4.01
N VAL A 98 -9.08 7.26 3.39
CA VAL A 98 -9.97 6.27 3.98
C VAL A 98 -9.30 4.91 3.86
N SER A 99 -9.12 4.24 5.00
CA SER A 99 -8.58 2.87 5.04
C SER A 99 -9.66 1.88 5.47
N ALA A 100 -9.57 0.65 4.98
CA ALA A 100 -10.43 -0.46 5.36
C ALA A 100 -9.57 -1.66 5.83
N PRO A 101 -10.05 -2.48 6.77
CA PRO A 101 -9.37 -3.70 7.17
C PRO A 101 -9.12 -4.63 5.97
N VAL A 102 -7.99 -5.32 5.96
CA VAL A 102 -7.73 -6.42 5.02
C VAL A 102 -8.46 -7.66 5.53
N GLU A 103 -9.64 -7.94 4.98
CA GLU A 103 -10.42 -9.14 5.32
C GLU A 103 -10.01 -10.36 4.50
N SER A 104 -9.63 -10.16 3.24
CA SER A 104 -9.24 -11.22 2.31
C SER A 104 -8.25 -10.70 1.27
N VAL A 105 -7.57 -11.63 0.60
CA VAL A 105 -6.73 -11.30 -0.56
C VAL A 105 -7.57 -10.81 -1.73
N ASP A 106 -8.76 -11.40 -1.93
CA ASP A 106 -9.65 -11.08 -3.05
C ASP A 106 -9.99 -9.58 -3.08
N THR A 107 -10.24 -8.97 -1.92
CA THR A 107 -10.49 -7.52 -1.80
C THR A 107 -9.33 -6.67 -2.33
N LEU A 108 -8.08 -7.13 -2.16
CA LEU A 108 -6.91 -6.41 -2.66
C LEU A 108 -6.73 -6.62 -4.16
N VAL A 109 -7.01 -7.82 -4.66
CA VAL A 109 -6.99 -8.14 -6.09
C VAL A 109 -8.04 -7.33 -6.83
N ASP A 110 -9.26 -7.24 -6.30
CA ASP A 110 -10.33 -6.39 -6.84
C ASP A 110 -9.87 -4.93 -6.90
N LYS A 111 -9.20 -4.43 -5.86
CA LYS A 111 -8.67 -3.06 -5.86
C LYS A 111 -7.59 -2.82 -6.92
N VAL A 112 -6.74 -3.81 -7.16
CA VAL A 112 -5.72 -3.72 -8.23
C VAL A 112 -6.39 -3.73 -9.61
N ASN A 113 -7.38 -4.61 -9.81
CA ASN A 113 -8.13 -4.69 -11.07
C ASN A 113 -8.92 -3.40 -11.37
N GLU A 114 -9.48 -2.77 -10.34
CA GLU A 114 -10.12 -1.45 -10.46
C GLU A 114 -9.11 -0.41 -10.98
N GLN A 115 -7.94 -0.30 -10.36
CA GLN A 115 -6.89 0.62 -10.81
C GLN A 115 -6.48 0.36 -12.26
N ILE A 116 -6.29 -0.90 -12.66
CA ILE A 116 -5.95 -1.27 -14.04
C ILE A 116 -7.07 -0.85 -15.01
N THR A 117 -8.32 -1.04 -14.62
CA THR A 117 -9.48 -0.66 -15.45
C THR A 117 -9.54 0.85 -15.64
N GLU A 118 -9.39 1.62 -14.56
CA GLU A 118 -9.36 3.09 -14.59
C GLU A 118 -8.24 3.62 -15.49
N LEU A 119 -7.04 3.04 -15.39
CA LEU A 119 -5.90 3.39 -16.23
C LEU A 119 -6.20 3.16 -17.71
N ASN A 120 -6.74 1.99 -18.06
CA ASN A 120 -7.11 1.66 -19.45
C ASN A 120 -8.19 2.60 -20.01
N THR A 121 -9.15 3.04 -19.19
CA THR A 121 -10.19 3.99 -19.64
C THR A 121 -9.65 5.39 -19.92
N GLN A 122 -8.60 5.83 -19.22
CA GLN A 122 -7.98 7.14 -19.44
C GLN A 122 -7.16 7.21 -20.73
N THR A 123 -6.63 6.07 -21.20
CA THR A 123 -5.94 5.99 -22.51
C THR A 123 -6.86 6.11 -23.73
N ASP A 124 -8.17 5.95 -23.56
CA ASP A 124 -9.15 5.96 -24.66
C ASP A 124 -9.86 7.32 -24.86
N GLU A 125 -9.62 8.32 -24.01
CA GLU A 125 -10.15 9.67 -24.21
C GLU A 125 -9.27 10.47 -25.20
N PRO A 126 -9.83 11.03 -26.30
CA PRO A 126 -9.06 11.80 -27.26
C PRO A 126 -8.66 13.17 -26.68
N VAL A 127 -7.37 13.50 -26.81
CA VAL A 127 -6.79 14.83 -26.56
C VAL A 127 -7.28 15.85 -27.60
#